data_AF-H5TF64-F1
#
_entry.id   AF-H5TF64-F1
#
_cell.length_a   1.000
_cell.length_b   1.000
_cell.length_c   1.000
_cell.angle_alpha   90.00
_cell.angle_beta   90.00
_cell.angle_gamma   90.00
#
_symmetry.space_group_name_H-M   'P 1'
#
loop_
_entity.id
_entity.type
_entity.pdbx_description
1 polymer ?
#
loop_
_entity_poly.entity_id
_entity_poly.type
_entity_poly.pdbx_seq_one_letter_code
_entity_poly.pdbx_strand_id
1 'polypeptide(L)' 'MFIVIRPDGLVLFGPLVCIPIAVAGKLMRVPVVYIETWSRFTAPTRTGRIIAKLGIKCFYQNKSLASFYDKFGGKYAGRL' A
#
# COMPACT_ATOMS: atom_id res chain seq x y z
N MET A 1 -17.07 17.26 -11.16
CA MET A 1 -17.23 15.89 -10.63
C MET A 1 -17.42 16.00 -9.13
N PHE A 2 -18.64 15.85 -8.64
CA PHE A 2 -18.91 15.95 -7.20
C PHE A 2 -18.38 14.69 -6.52
N ILE A 3 -17.40 14.84 -5.63
CA ILE A 3 -17.00 13.77 -4.71
C ILE A 3 -18.07 13.73 -3.63
N VAL A 4 -18.97 12.75 -3.71
CA VAL A 4 -20.09 12.63 -2.76
C VAL A 4 -19.61 12.14 -1.39
N ILE A 5 -18.50 11.40 -1.35
CA ILE A 5 -17.93 10.83 -0.13
C ILE A 5 -16.43 11.08 -0.09
N ARG A 6 -15.95 11.71 0.99
CA ARG A 6 -14.54 11.86 1.29
C ARG A 6 -14.23 11.04 2.55
N PRO A 7 -13.61 9.86 2.41
CA PRO A 7 -13.30 9.03 3.58
C PRO A 7 -12.18 9.64 4.42
N ASP A 8 -12.17 9.35 5.72
CA ASP A 8 -11.10 9.73 6.64
C ASP A 8 -9.80 8.93 6.44
N GLY A 9 -9.90 7.77 5.79
CA GLY A 9 -8.76 6.92 5.47
C GLY A 9 -9.10 5.84 4.45
N LEU A 10 -8.08 5.38 3.74
CA LEU A 10 -8.17 4.29 2.77
C LEU A 10 -7.22 3.17 3.18
N VAL A 11 -7.77 1.97 3.32
CA VAL A 11 -7.00 0.75 3.53
C VAL A 11 -7.12 -0.09 2.27
N LEU A 12 -5.98 -0.35 1.63
CA LEU A 12 -5.90 -1.04 0.36
C LEU A 12 -5.22 -2.39 0.52
N PHE A 13 -5.83 -3.41 -0.06
CA PHE A 13 -5.30 -4.75 -0.16
C PHE A 13 -5.70 -5.27 -1.54
N GLY A 14 -4.75 -5.82 -2.29
CA GLY A 14 -5.08 -6.54 -3.52
C GLY A 14 -4.36 -6.07 -4.80
N PRO A 15 -4.91 -6.43 -5.97
CA PRO A 15 -4.23 -6.35 -7.26
C PRO A 15 -4.17 -4.92 -7.81
N LEU A 16 -3.78 -4.74 -9.07
CA LEU A 16 -3.50 -3.43 -9.68
C LEU A 16 -4.63 -2.39 -9.55
N VAL A 17 -5.88 -2.83 -9.34
CA VAL A 17 -7.02 -1.92 -9.11
C VAL A 17 -6.85 -1.01 -7.89
N CYS A 18 -6.00 -1.39 -6.93
CA CYS A 18 -5.67 -0.53 -5.80
C CYS A 18 -4.94 0.76 -6.22
N ILE A 19 -4.18 0.73 -7.33
CA ILE A 19 -3.34 1.86 -7.76
C ILE A 19 -4.16 3.13 -8.05
N PRO A 20 -5.20 3.10 -8.92
CA PRO A 20 -6.00 4.31 -9.17
C PRO A 20 -6.69 4.84 -7.91
N ILE A 21 -7.14 3.96 -7.00
CA ILE A 21 -7.75 4.37 -5.73
C ILE A 21 -6.72 5.02 -4.81
N ALA A 22 -5.50 4.47 -4.75
CA ALA A 22 -4.43 5.03 -3.94
C ALA A 22 -3.98 6.41 -4.44
N VAL A 23 -3.90 6.57 -5.75
CA VAL A 23 -3.60 7.87 -6.40
C VAL A 23 -4.72 8.87 -6.11
N ALA A 24 -5.99 8.47 -6.26
CA ALA A 24 -7.13 9.32 -5.95
C ALA A 24 -7.11 9.76 -4.47
N GLY A 25 -6.86 8.84 -3.54
CA GLY A 25 -6.70 9.14 -2.11
C GLY A 25 -5.58 10.14 -1.84
N LYS A 26 -4.41 9.95 -2.47
CA LYS A 26 -3.28 10.88 -2.34
C LYS A 26 -3.60 12.27 -2.89
N LEU A 27 -4.24 12.36 -4.06
CA LEU A 27 -4.70 13.64 -4.64
C LEU A 27 -5.72 14.34 -3.75
N MET A 28 -6.60 13.55 -3.12
CA MET A 28 -7.57 14.06 -2.17
C MET A 28 -6.93 14.42 -0.81
N ARG A 29 -5.65 14.13 -0.56
CA ARG A 29 -5.02 14.24 0.78
C ARG A 29 -5.74 13.41 1.85
N VAL A 30 -6.28 12.26 1.47
CA VAL A 30 -6.79 11.25 2.40
C VAL A 30 -5.64 10.34 2.81
N PRO A 31 -5.47 10.01 4.10
CA PRO A 31 -4.52 9.00 4.55
C PRO A 31 -4.73 7.67 3.81
N VAL A 32 -3.70 7.16 3.16
CA VAL A 32 -3.74 5.87 2.44
C VAL A 32 -2.73 4.92 3.03
N VAL A 33 -3.16 3.70 3.31
CA VAL A 33 -2.30 2.59 3.70
C VAL A 33 -2.52 1.41 2.75
N TYR A 34 -1.45 0.69 2.44
CA TYR A 34 -1.50 -0.55 1.67
C TYR A 34 -0.96 -1.69 2.51
N ILE A 35 -1.68 -2.81 2.52
CA ILE A 35 -1.24 -4.04 3.17
C ILE A 35 -0.87 -5.02 2.07
N GLU A 36 0.38 -5.49 2.10
CA GLU A 36 0.84 -6.51 1.19
C GLU A 36 0.19 -7.86 1.51
N THR A 37 0.00 -8.69 0.47
CA THR A 37 -0.56 -10.02 0.69
C THR A 37 0.41 -10.94 1.42
N TRP A 38 -0.13 -11.71 2.36
CA TRP A 38 0.64 -12.63 3.19
C TRP A 38 1.36 -13.73 2.37
N SER A 39 0.85 -14.07 1.19
CA SER A 39 1.43 -15.11 0.33
C SER A 39 2.76 -14.73 -0.33
N ARG A 40 3.25 -13.50 -0.14
CA ARG A 40 4.55 -13.07 -0.70
C ARG A 40 5.69 -13.31 0.28
N PHE A 41 6.52 -14.31 -0.01
CA PHE A 41 7.67 -14.67 0.83
C PHE A 41 9.02 -14.22 0.26
N THR A 42 9.15 -13.98 -1.04
CA THR A 42 10.48 -13.74 -1.65
C THR A 42 10.57 -12.38 -2.34
N ALA A 43 9.46 -11.91 -2.91
CA ALA A 43 9.43 -10.63 -3.62
C ALA A 43 8.08 -9.94 -3.46
N PRO A 44 8.03 -8.60 -3.40
CA PRO A 44 6.79 -7.83 -3.36
C PRO A 44 5.96 -8.04 -4.64
N THR A 45 4.66 -7.84 -4.53
CA THR A 45 3.75 -7.79 -5.68
C THR A 45 4.10 -6.63 -6.61
N ARG A 46 3.67 -6.70 -7.88
CA ARG A 46 3.82 -5.56 -8.80
C ARG A 46 3.08 -4.33 -8.27
N THR A 47 1.88 -4.53 -7.72
CA THR A 47 1.09 -3.49 -7.07
C THR A 47 1.85 -2.87 -5.90
N GLY A 48 2.34 -3.69 -4.96
CA GLY A 48 3.10 -3.23 -3.80
C GLY A 48 4.36 -2.46 -4.16
N ARG A 49 5.07 -2.86 -5.23
CA ARG A 49 6.21 -2.09 -5.75
C ARG A 49 5.82 -0.71 -6.26
N ILE A 50 4.72 -0.62 -7.00
CA ILE A 50 4.23 0.67 -7.53
C ILE A 50 3.76 1.55 -6.39
N ILE A 51 2.94 1.02 -5.48
CA ILE A 51 2.39 1.75 -4.32
C ILE A 51 3.51 2.27 -3.41
N ALA A 52 4.54 1.47 -3.13
CA ALA A 52 5.69 1.90 -2.35
C ALA A 52 6.42 3.07 -3.03
N LYS A 53 6.62 3.02 -4.35
CA LYS A 53 7.22 4.12 -5.13
C LYS A 53 6.33 5.36 -5.20
N LEU A 54 5.02 5.20 -5.08
CA LEU A 54 4.08 6.31 -4.94
C LEU A 54 4.13 6.96 -3.55
N GLY A 55 4.98 6.48 -2.63
CA GLY A 55 5.15 7.03 -1.29
C GLY A 55 3.97 6.74 -0.37
N ILE A 56 3.20 5.69 -0.65
CA ILE A 56 2.10 5.24 0.21
C ILE A 56 2.64 4.30 1.26
N LYS A 57 2.14 4.45 2.50
CA LYS A 57 2.58 3.64 3.63
C LYS A 57 2.21 2.18 3.41
N CYS A 58 3.22 1.32 3.35
CA CYS A 58 3.06 -0.10 3.11
C CYS A 58 3.27 -0.89 4.40
N PHE A 59 2.40 -1.87 4.67
CA PHE A 59 2.57 -2.85 5.74
C PHE A 59 2.84 -4.22 5.12
N TYR A 60 3.86 -4.92 5.60
CA TYR A 60 4.25 -6.22 5.08
C TYR A 60 4.51 -7.22 6.21
N GLN A 61 4.22 -8.50 5.95
CA GLN A 61 4.20 -9.55 6.98
C GLN A 61 5.45 -10.43 6.97
N ASN A 62 6.12 -10.58 5.82
CA ASN A 62 7.29 -11.45 5.68
C ASN A 62 8.60 -10.65 5.77
N LYS A 63 9.49 -11.02 6.68
CA LYS A 63 10.76 -10.30 6.95
C LYS A 63 11.67 -10.18 5.72
N SER A 64 11.63 -11.17 4.84
CA SER A 64 12.36 -11.18 3.56
C SER A 64 12.04 -9.97 2.67
N LEU A 65 10.83 -9.41 2.79
CA LEU A 65 10.40 -8.24 2.01
C LEU A 65 10.95 -6.91 2.56
N ALA A 66 11.55 -6.91 3.75
CA ALA A 66 12.15 -5.73 4.38
C ALA A 66 13.20 -5.06 3.48
N SER A 67 14.01 -5.88 2.80
CA SER A 67 15.03 -5.46 1.83
C SER A 67 14.50 -4.55 0.71
N PHE A 68 13.20 -4.64 0.40
CA PHE A 68 12.52 -3.77 -0.54
C PHE A 68 11.73 -2.66 0.17
N TYR A 69 10.85 -3.03 1.12
CA TYR A 69 9.88 -2.09 1.68
C TYR A 69 10.49 -1.03 2.59
N ASP A 70 11.56 -1.34 3.32
CA ASP A 70 12.17 -0.39 4.26
C ASP A 70 12.76 0.82 3.53
N LYS A 71 13.23 0.62 2.29
CA LYS A 71 13.70 1.69 1.39
C LYS A 71 12.63 2.73 1.07
N PHE A 72 11.35 2.37 1.21
CA PHE A 72 10.20 3.23 0.96
C PHE A 72 9.43 3.55 2.24
N GLY A 73 10.02 3.33 3.42
CA GLY A 73 9.38 3.59 4.71
C GLY A 73 8.21 2.63 5.03
N GLY A 74 8.23 1.43 4.43
CA GLY A 74 7.30 0.37 4.78
C GLY A 74 7.50 -0.11 6.23
N LYS A 75 6.46 -0.68 6.83
CA LYS A 75 6.49 -1.17 8.20
C LYS A 75 6.24 -2.68 8.23
N TYR A 76 7.20 -3.41 8.80
CA TYR A 76 6.99 -4.81 9.14
C TYR A 76 5.90 -4.92 10.20
N ALA A 77 4.90 -5.76 9.95
CA ALA A 77 3.74 -5.93 10.82
C ALA A 77 3.54 -7.37 11.29
N GLY A 78 4.32 -8.32 10.78
CA GLY A 78 4.21 -9.73 11.17
C GLY A 78 2.80 -10.28 10.93
N ARG A 79 2.19 -10.89 11.95
CA ARG A 79 0.82 -11.42 11.88
C ARG A 79 -0.17 -10.28 12.14
N LEU A 80 -0.71 -9.72 11.06
CA LEU A 80 -1.80 -8.73 11.03
C LEU A 80 -3.17 -9.41 10.98
#